data_AF-A0A3L9DY27-F1
#
_entry.id   AF-A0A3L9DY27-F1
#
_cell.length_a   1.000
_cell.length_b   1.000
_cell.length_c   1.000
_cell.angle_alpha   90.00
_cell.angle_beta   90.00
_cell.angle_gamma   90.00
#
_symmetry.space_group_name_H-M   'P 1'
#
loop_
_entity.id
_entity.type
_entity.pdbx_description
1 polymer ?
#
loop_
_entity_poly.entity_id
_entity_poly.type
_entity_poly.pdbx_seq_one_letter_code
_entity_poly.pdbx_strand_id
1 'polypeptide(L)'
;MTSSAISQIDGLWVAMIDFYSNNKKDEAIDTLETLSKQINHQTDIYLKILNTLANFYDEVERREDYEEIYHRLMKLYQEKDLTNQEYLFGYLKARYNYAHHLQLKAQYMEAAELALETIAICKEKETSHQLALLLIIVGNAGRHFMDVEKVKGYYLQARDLFSIYGNHIMLLKIEDYLQES
;
A
#
# COMPACT_ATOMS: atom_id res chain seq x y z
N MET A 1 12.33 -24.64 12.21
CA MET A 1 11.12 -24.29 11.43
C MET A 1 10.50 -25.59 10.93
N THR A 2 9.20 -25.79 11.11
CA THR A 2 8.51 -27.04 10.70
C THR A 2 8.27 -27.04 9.19
N SER A 3 8.20 -28.23 8.56
CA SER A 3 7.98 -28.40 7.12
C SER A 3 6.74 -27.66 6.57
N SER A 4 5.72 -27.44 7.42
CA SER A 4 4.49 -26.71 7.05
C SER A 4 4.71 -25.21 6.82
N ALA A 5 5.52 -24.54 7.65
CA ALA A 5 5.77 -23.11 7.51
C ALA A 5 6.59 -22.78 6.25
N ILE A 6 7.51 -23.67 5.87
CA ILE A 6 8.29 -23.56 4.63
C ILE A 6 7.33 -23.65 3.43
N SER A 7 6.40 -24.62 3.41
CA SER A 7 5.44 -24.75 2.31
C SER A 7 4.51 -23.53 2.13
N GLN A 8 4.20 -22.82 3.22
CA GLN A 8 3.36 -21.61 3.18
C GLN A 8 4.11 -20.42 2.58
N ILE A 9 5.41 -20.29 2.91
CA ILE A 9 6.28 -19.28 2.32
C ILE A 9 6.48 -19.57 0.83
N ASP A 10 6.73 -20.82 0.47
CA ASP A 10 6.89 -21.24 -0.93
C ASP A 10 5.63 -20.93 -1.74
N GLY A 11 4.44 -21.22 -1.20
CA GLY A 11 3.17 -20.90 -1.86
C GLY A 11 2.97 -19.40 -2.12
N LEU A 12 3.38 -18.54 -1.18
CA LEU A 12 3.35 -17.09 -1.38
C LEU A 12 4.28 -16.64 -2.51
N TRP A 13 5.51 -17.16 -2.55
CA TRP A 13 6.48 -16.82 -3.59
C TRP A 13 6.04 -17.29 -4.97
N VAL A 14 5.53 -18.52 -5.07
CA VAL A 14 5.00 -19.08 -6.32
C VAL A 14 3.88 -18.21 -6.86
N ALA A 15 2.91 -17.82 -6.02
CA ALA A 15 1.84 -16.94 -6.45
C ALA A 15 2.34 -15.58 -6.95
N MET A 16 3.33 -14.97 -6.28
CA MET A 16 3.93 -13.71 -6.76
C MET A 16 4.60 -13.85 -8.13
N ILE A 17 5.34 -14.94 -8.35
CA ILE A 17 5.99 -15.22 -9.63
C ILE A 17 4.94 -15.46 -10.72
N ASP A 18 3.92 -16.26 -10.41
CA ASP A 18 2.86 -16.56 -11.36
C ASP A 18 2.08 -15.30 -11.76
N PHE A 19 1.77 -14.43 -10.79
CA PHE A 19 1.04 -13.20 -11.03
C PHE A 19 1.84 -12.19 -11.87
N TYR A 20 3.06 -11.84 -11.45
CA TYR A 20 3.82 -10.74 -12.07
C TYR A 20 4.67 -11.18 -13.27
N SER A 21 5.18 -12.41 -13.29
CA SER A 21 6.15 -12.87 -14.29
C SER A 21 5.53 -13.80 -15.33
N ASN A 22 4.65 -14.72 -14.90
CA ASN A 22 4.06 -15.72 -15.80
C ASN A 22 2.69 -15.31 -16.35
N ASN A 23 2.15 -14.16 -15.94
CA ASN A 23 0.84 -13.66 -16.32
C ASN A 23 -0.31 -14.65 -16.04
N LYS A 24 -0.18 -15.44 -14.98
CA LYS A 24 -1.17 -16.40 -14.46
C LYS A 24 -1.91 -15.80 -13.26
N LYS A 25 -2.63 -14.71 -13.52
CA LYS A 25 -3.18 -13.86 -12.45
C LYS A 25 -4.26 -14.59 -11.65
N ASP A 26 -5.18 -15.25 -12.33
CA ASP A 26 -6.28 -15.97 -11.68
C ASP A 26 -5.75 -17.16 -10.87
N GLU A 27 -4.80 -17.94 -11.40
CA GLU A 27 -4.20 -19.07 -10.67
C GLU A 27 -3.39 -18.63 -9.44
N ALA A 28 -2.68 -17.51 -9.55
CA ALA A 28 -1.95 -16.93 -8.43
C ALA A 28 -2.90 -16.45 -7.32
N ILE A 29 -4.03 -15.84 -7.70
CA ILE A 29 -5.08 -15.43 -6.76
C ILE A 29 -5.68 -16.67 -6.08
N ASP A 30 -6.10 -17.69 -6.85
CA ASP A 30 -6.69 -18.93 -6.32
C ASP A 30 -5.75 -19.64 -5.34
N THR A 31 -4.45 -19.62 -5.64
CA THR A 31 -3.40 -20.18 -4.78
C THR A 31 -3.38 -19.48 -3.42
N LEU A 32 -3.36 -18.14 -3.40
CA LEU A 32 -3.34 -17.38 -2.15
C LEU A 32 -4.67 -17.42 -1.41
N GLU A 33 -5.80 -17.39 -2.10
CA GLU A 33 -7.12 -17.56 -1.49
C GLU A 33 -7.20 -18.90 -0.77
N THR A 34 -6.75 -19.97 -1.41
CA THR A 34 -6.71 -21.32 -0.83
C THR A 34 -5.78 -21.38 0.37
N LEU A 35 -4.57 -20.84 0.24
CA LEU A 35 -3.59 -20.81 1.32
C LEU A 35 -4.11 -20.02 2.54
N SER A 36 -4.81 -18.91 2.29
CA SER A 36 -5.36 -18.05 3.34
C SER A 36 -6.41 -18.77 4.21
N LYS A 37 -7.13 -19.74 3.65
CA LYS A 37 -8.14 -20.54 4.35
C LYS A 37 -7.52 -21.64 5.22
N GLN A 38 -6.28 -22.04 4.94
CA GLN A 38 -5.61 -23.19 5.58
C GLN A 38 -4.61 -22.78 6.68
N ILE A 39 -4.19 -21.52 6.69
CA ILE A 39 -3.15 -21.03 7.58
C ILE A 39 -3.72 -20.45 8.87
N ASN A 40 -2.95 -20.51 9.96
CA ASN A 40 -3.34 -19.88 11.22
C ASN A 40 -3.35 -18.35 11.06
N HIS A 41 -4.52 -17.74 11.30
CA HIS A 41 -4.74 -16.30 11.13
C HIS A 41 -3.94 -15.41 12.10
N GLN A 42 -3.35 -15.96 13.16
CA GLN A 42 -2.51 -15.19 14.09
C GLN A 42 -1.07 -14.99 13.60
N THR A 43 -0.66 -15.70 12.54
CA THR A 43 0.72 -15.73 12.05
C THR A 43 1.06 -14.52 11.15
N ASP A 44 2.34 -14.15 11.10
CA ASP A 44 2.80 -13.02 10.28
C ASP A 44 2.68 -13.30 8.78
N ILE A 45 2.87 -14.56 8.41
CA ILE A 45 2.68 -15.03 7.04
C ILE A 45 1.23 -14.84 6.57
N TYR A 46 0.25 -14.92 7.48
CA TYR A 46 -1.14 -14.61 7.15
C TYR A 46 -1.33 -13.15 6.73
N LEU A 47 -0.73 -12.21 7.47
CA LEU A 47 -0.74 -10.78 7.10
C LEU A 47 -0.07 -10.55 5.74
N LYS A 48 1.03 -11.26 5.44
CA LYS A 48 1.71 -11.17 4.14
C LYS A 48 0.84 -11.68 3.00
N ILE A 49 0.14 -12.79 3.20
CA ILE A 49 -0.81 -13.32 2.21
C ILE A 49 -1.93 -12.32 1.95
N LEU A 50 -2.58 -11.80 2.98
CA LEU A 50 -3.66 -10.82 2.82
C LEU A 50 -3.19 -9.53 2.14
N ASN A 51 -2.03 -8.98 2.53
CA ASN A 51 -1.47 -7.82 1.85
C ASN A 51 -1.15 -8.07 0.37
N THR A 52 -0.77 -9.31 0.02
CA THR A 52 -0.47 -9.69 -1.36
C THR A 52 -1.74 -9.87 -2.18
N LEU A 53 -2.75 -10.57 -1.63
CA LEU A 53 -4.09 -10.69 -2.22
C LEU A 53 -4.72 -9.32 -2.47
N ALA A 54 -4.60 -8.38 -1.53
CA ALA A 54 -5.08 -7.02 -1.74
C ALA A 54 -4.44 -6.38 -2.99
N ASN A 55 -3.11 -6.45 -3.17
CA ASN A 55 -2.49 -5.90 -4.37
C ASN A 55 -2.97 -6.61 -5.64
N PHE A 56 -3.13 -7.93 -5.59
CA PHE A 56 -3.62 -8.69 -6.74
C PHE A 56 -5.03 -8.28 -7.13
N TYR A 57 -5.94 -8.18 -6.17
CA TYR A 57 -7.32 -7.77 -6.40
C TYR A 57 -7.42 -6.34 -6.95
N ASP A 58 -6.61 -5.40 -6.44
CA ASP A 58 -6.57 -4.04 -6.99
C ASP A 58 -6.14 -4.05 -8.46
N GLU A 59 -5.10 -4.83 -8.79
CA GLU A 59 -4.57 -4.91 -10.16
C GLU A 59 -5.49 -5.64 -11.15
N VAL A 60 -6.29 -6.61 -10.70
CA VAL A 60 -7.31 -7.29 -11.55
C VAL A 60 -8.71 -6.67 -11.42
N GLU A 61 -8.82 -5.49 -10.80
CA GLU A 61 -10.07 -4.76 -10.60
C GLU A 61 -11.17 -5.52 -9.81
N ARG A 62 -10.80 -6.49 -8.97
CA ARG A 62 -11.69 -7.17 -8.01
C ARG A 62 -11.92 -6.30 -6.77
N ARG A 63 -12.61 -5.18 -6.95
CA ARG A 63 -12.71 -4.09 -5.95
C ARG A 63 -13.40 -4.50 -4.65
N GLU A 64 -14.47 -5.29 -4.72
CA GLU A 64 -15.19 -5.73 -3.52
C GLU A 64 -14.30 -6.63 -2.64
N ASP A 65 -13.58 -7.56 -3.26
CA ASP A 65 -12.63 -8.44 -2.56
C ASP A 65 -11.47 -7.65 -1.95
N TYR A 66 -10.98 -6.63 -2.67
CA TYR A 66 -9.98 -5.70 -2.17
C TYR A 66 -10.43 -4.98 -0.89
N GLU A 67 -11.62 -4.38 -0.94
CA GLU A 67 -12.18 -3.65 0.21
C GLU A 67 -12.40 -4.60 1.39
N GLU A 68 -12.91 -5.82 1.18
CA GLU A 68 -13.07 -6.80 2.26
C GLU A 68 -11.73 -7.13 2.93
N ILE A 69 -10.70 -7.43 2.14
CA ILE A 69 -9.36 -7.72 2.68
C ILE A 69 -8.77 -6.52 3.40
N TYR A 70 -8.92 -5.31 2.87
CA TYR A 70 -8.41 -4.11 3.53
C TYR A 70 -9.02 -3.93 4.93
N HIS A 71 -10.35 -4.02 5.05
CA HIS A 71 -11.03 -3.89 6.34
C HIS A 71 -10.59 -4.99 7.32
N ARG A 72 -10.36 -6.21 6.82
CA ARG A 72 -9.81 -7.31 7.61
C ARG A 72 -8.39 -7.02 8.10
N LEU A 73 -7.51 -6.54 7.22
CA LEU A 73 -6.15 -6.13 7.57
C LEU A 73 -6.16 -5.06 8.66
N MET A 74 -7.03 -4.04 8.56
CA MET A 74 -7.13 -2.98 9.56
C MET A 74 -7.50 -3.52 10.95
N LYS A 75 -8.47 -4.43 11.03
CA LYS A 75 -8.83 -5.11 12.30
C LYS A 75 -7.65 -5.89 12.86
N LEU A 76 -6.93 -6.64 12.01
CA LEU A 76 -5.78 -7.43 12.46
C LEU A 76 -4.63 -6.55 12.95
N TYR A 77 -4.34 -5.44 12.27
CA TYR A 77 -3.28 -4.52 12.70
C TYR A 77 -3.60 -3.78 13.99
N GLN A 78 -4.87 -3.54 14.31
CA GLN A 78 -5.28 -2.97 15.60
C GLN A 78 -4.89 -3.85 16.79
N GLU A 79 -4.76 -5.16 16.60
CA GLU A 79 -4.36 -6.12 17.63
C GLU A 79 -2.84 -6.34 17.70
N LYS A 80 -2.06 -5.77 16.77
CA LYS A 80 -0.60 -5.94 16.70
C LYS A 80 0.13 -4.81 17.41
N ASP A 81 1.31 -5.14 17.91
CA ASP A 81 2.23 -4.15 18.47
C ASP A 81 2.95 -3.38 17.35
N LEU A 82 2.51 -2.16 17.07
CA LEU A 82 3.10 -1.30 16.03
C LEU A 82 4.45 -0.68 16.45
N THR A 83 5.01 -1.02 17.61
CA THR A 83 6.44 -0.78 17.88
C THR A 83 7.32 -1.79 17.13
N ASN A 84 6.76 -2.95 16.75
CA ASN A 84 7.41 -3.86 15.83
C ASN A 84 7.37 -3.27 14.41
N GLN A 85 8.57 -3.08 13.84
CA GLN A 85 8.76 -2.46 12.53
C GLN A 85 8.05 -3.20 11.39
N GLU A 86 8.00 -4.54 11.42
CA GLU A 86 7.34 -5.33 10.37
C GLU A 86 5.83 -5.09 10.36
N TYR A 87 5.21 -5.04 11.54
CA TYR A 87 3.79 -4.74 11.68
C TYR A 87 3.47 -3.29 11.32
N LEU A 88 4.29 -2.35 11.77
CA LEU A 88 4.16 -0.94 11.40
C LEU A 88 4.22 -0.75 9.88
N PHE A 89 5.23 -1.32 9.21
CA PHE A 89 5.40 -1.12 7.77
C PHE A 89 4.30 -1.81 6.97
N GLY A 90 3.85 -3.00 7.39
CA GLY A 90 2.69 -3.65 6.80
C GLY A 90 1.42 -2.82 6.94
N TYR A 91 1.19 -2.23 8.12
CA TYR A 91 0.04 -1.36 8.39
C TYR A 91 0.07 -0.08 7.54
N LEU A 92 1.21 0.61 7.49
CA LEU A 92 1.39 1.80 6.66
C LEU A 92 1.18 1.48 5.17
N LYS A 93 1.70 0.35 4.69
CA LYS A 93 1.50 -0.12 3.31
C LYS A 93 0.04 -0.36 2.98
N ALA A 94 -0.70 -1.05 3.85
CA ALA A 94 -2.12 -1.30 3.63
C ALA A 94 -2.92 0.03 3.55
N ARG A 95 -2.61 1.01 4.41
CA ARG A 95 -3.26 2.32 4.39
C ARG A 95 -2.93 3.14 3.13
N TYR A 96 -1.66 3.17 2.73
CA TYR A 96 -1.25 3.81 1.48
C TYR A 96 -1.97 3.21 0.27
N ASN A 97 -1.97 1.87 0.16
CA ASN A 97 -2.61 1.18 -0.94
C ASN A 97 -4.11 1.52 -1.01
N TYR A 98 -4.79 1.58 0.14
CA TYR A 98 -6.21 1.93 0.18
C TYR A 98 -6.46 3.40 -0.18
N ALA A 99 -5.58 4.32 0.24
CA ALA A 99 -5.66 5.72 -0.19
C ALA A 99 -5.50 5.85 -1.72
N HIS A 100 -4.59 5.08 -2.31
CA HIS A 100 -4.44 5.01 -3.77
C HIS A 100 -5.70 4.43 -4.45
N HIS A 101 -6.27 3.36 -3.91
CA HIS A 101 -7.52 2.78 -4.39
C HIS A 101 -8.69 3.78 -4.36
N LEU A 102 -8.86 4.52 -3.26
CA LEU A 102 -9.86 5.59 -3.14
C LEU A 102 -9.65 6.68 -4.21
N GLN A 103 -8.40 7.07 -4.47
CA GLN A 103 -8.06 8.04 -5.51
C GLN A 103 -8.45 7.54 -6.91
N LEU A 104 -8.20 6.27 -7.23
CA LEU A 104 -8.62 5.66 -8.50
C LEU A 104 -10.14 5.64 -8.67
N LYS A 105 -10.89 5.56 -7.57
CA LYS A 105 -12.35 5.67 -7.53
C LYS A 105 -12.86 7.12 -7.51
N ALA A 106 -11.97 8.11 -7.69
CA ALA A 106 -12.29 9.53 -7.60
C ALA A 106 -12.86 9.98 -6.24
N GLN A 107 -12.61 9.21 -5.17
CA GLN A 107 -12.94 9.56 -3.78
C GLN A 107 -11.81 10.40 -3.18
N TYR A 108 -11.61 11.59 -3.76
CA TYR A 108 -10.41 12.40 -3.53
C TYR A 108 -10.31 12.93 -2.10
N MET A 109 -11.42 13.33 -1.48
CA MET A 109 -11.37 13.85 -0.11
C MET A 109 -10.93 12.75 0.85
N GLU A 110 -11.55 11.57 0.75
CA GLU A 110 -11.28 10.41 1.59
C GLU A 110 -9.86 9.87 1.37
N ALA A 111 -9.39 9.86 0.13
CA ALA A 111 -8.00 9.50 -0.19
C ALA A 111 -7.00 10.44 0.48
N ALA A 112 -7.24 11.76 0.43
CA ALA A 112 -6.36 12.74 1.03
C ALA A 112 -6.39 12.69 2.56
N GLU A 113 -7.57 12.55 3.17
CA GLU A 113 -7.73 12.41 4.62
C GLU A 113 -6.96 11.19 5.14
N LEU A 114 -7.18 10.02 4.52
CA LEU A 114 -6.48 8.80 4.91
C LEU A 114 -4.96 8.92 4.73
N ALA A 115 -4.51 9.54 3.64
CA ALA A 115 -3.09 9.77 3.41
C ALA A 115 -2.49 10.72 4.46
N LEU A 116 -3.17 11.80 4.83
CA LEU A 116 -2.74 12.74 5.86
C LEU A 116 -2.69 12.11 7.25
N GLU A 117 -3.69 11.31 7.63
CA GLU A 117 -3.66 10.53 8.86
C GLU A 117 -2.46 9.57 8.89
N THR A 118 -2.19 8.90 7.76
CA THR A 118 -1.07 7.97 7.65
C THR A 118 0.28 8.69 7.74
N ILE A 119 0.39 9.88 7.14
CA ILE A 119 1.56 10.77 7.29
C ILE A 119 1.75 11.16 8.77
N ALA A 120 0.68 11.44 9.51
CA ALA A 120 0.77 11.76 10.94
C ALA A 120 1.36 10.59 11.75
N ILE A 121 0.98 9.35 11.42
CA ILE A 121 1.55 8.14 12.02
C ILE A 121 3.04 8.01 11.67
N CYS A 122 3.42 8.24 10.41
CA CYS A 122 4.83 8.24 10.00
C CYS A 122 5.66 9.24 10.81
N LYS A 123 5.12 10.43 11.08
CA LYS A 123 5.78 11.45 11.92
C LYS A 123 5.90 11.01 13.37
N GLU A 124 4.82 10.49 13.96
CA GLU A 124 4.81 9.99 15.34
C GLU A 124 5.82 8.86 15.55
N LYS A 125 5.96 7.97 14.56
CA LYS A 125 6.89 6.83 14.60
C LYS A 125 8.26 7.12 13.99
N GLU A 126 8.53 8.38 13.66
CA GLU A 126 9.81 8.85 13.10
C GLU A 126 10.29 8.02 11.89
N THR A 127 9.38 7.64 11.00
CA THR A 127 9.69 6.84 9.82
C THR A 127 9.35 7.58 8.53
N SER A 128 10.19 7.39 7.51
CA SER A 128 9.93 7.86 6.15
C SER A 128 9.30 6.80 5.25
N HIS A 129 8.93 5.62 5.80
CA HIS A 129 8.33 4.54 5.03
C HIS A 129 7.08 5.03 4.29
N GLN A 130 7.13 5.00 2.95
CA GLN A 130 6.08 5.47 2.04
C GLN A 130 5.68 6.95 2.17
N LEU A 131 6.40 7.75 2.96
CA LEU A 131 6.05 9.14 3.23
C LEU A 131 5.96 9.98 1.94
N ALA A 132 6.92 9.81 1.04
CA ALA A 132 6.92 10.49 -0.25
C ALA A 132 5.71 10.10 -1.11
N LEU A 133 5.34 8.81 -1.13
CA LEU A 133 4.19 8.32 -1.89
C LEU A 133 2.87 8.82 -1.31
N LEU A 134 2.73 8.87 0.01
CA LEU A 134 1.55 9.44 0.68
C LEU A 134 1.39 10.93 0.36
N LEU A 135 2.49 11.69 0.34
CA LEU A 135 2.47 13.11 -0.07
C LEU A 135 2.01 13.27 -1.53
N ILE A 136 2.38 12.34 -2.42
CA ILE A 136 1.86 12.30 -3.79
C ILE A 136 0.34 12.06 -3.81
N ILE A 137 -0.19 11.16 -2.99
CA ILE A 137 -1.65 10.96 -2.89
C ILE A 137 -2.35 12.24 -2.44
N VAL A 138 -1.85 12.92 -1.39
CA VAL A 138 -2.44 14.19 -0.94
C VAL A 138 -2.36 15.25 -2.02
N GLY A 139 -1.23 15.37 -2.72
CA GLY A 139 -1.07 16.31 -3.84
C GLY A 139 -2.07 16.03 -4.96
N ASN A 140 -2.11 14.79 -5.45
CA ASN A 140 -2.99 14.34 -6.54
C ASN A 140 -4.46 14.57 -6.20
N ALA A 141 -4.91 14.05 -5.06
CA ALA A 141 -6.30 14.17 -4.64
C ALA A 141 -6.66 15.63 -4.30
N GLY A 142 -5.74 16.36 -3.66
CA GLY A 142 -5.89 17.77 -3.32
C GLY A 142 -6.11 18.69 -4.51
N ARG A 143 -5.64 18.33 -5.73
CA ARG A 143 -5.93 19.10 -6.96
C ARG A 143 -7.42 19.35 -7.20
N HIS A 144 -8.29 18.54 -6.63
CA HIS A 144 -9.73 18.63 -6.80
C HIS A 144 -10.43 19.59 -5.83
N PHE A 145 -9.78 20.00 -4.73
CA PHE A 145 -10.44 20.77 -3.67
C PHE A 145 -9.52 21.70 -2.85
N MET A 146 -8.21 21.67 -3.04
CA MET A 146 -7.23 22.54 -2.37
C MET A 146 -6.70 23.62 -3.33
N ASP A 147 -6.22 24.73 -2.75
CA ASP A 147 -5.45 25.73 -3.49
C ASP A 147 -4.19 25.13 -4.13
N VAL A 148 -3.87 25.63 -5.33
CA VAL A 148 -2.71 25.20 -6.12
C VAL A 148 -1.41 25.31 -5.32
N GLU A 149 -1.22 26.36 -4.53
CA GLU A 149 -0.02 26.52 -3.70
C GLU A 149 0.10 25.46 -2.61
N LYS A 150 -1.01 25.03 -1.99
CA LYS A 150 -1.00 23.93 -1.02
C LYS A 150 -0.64 22.62 -1.70
N VAL A 151 -1.23 22.35 -2.86
CA VAL A 151 -0.94 21.17 -3.67
C VAL A 151 0.54 21.12 -4.07
N LYS A 152 1.10 22.22 -4.60
CA LYS A 152 2.53 22.36 -4.91
C LYS A 152 3.39 22.07 -3.69
N GLY A 153 3.00 22.56 -2.52
CA GLY A 153 3.68 22.29 -1.26
C GLY A 153 3.83 20.80 -0.92
N TYR A 154 2.83 19.96 -1.24
CA TYR A 154 2.93 18.50 -1.04
C TYR A 154 3.87 17.85 -2.05
N TYR A 155 3.79 18.25 -3.33
CA TYR A 155 4.70 17.74 -4.36
C TYR A 155 6.16 18.10 -4.10
N LEU A 156 6.45 19.31 -3.63
CA LEU A 156 7.80 19.73 -3.25
C LEU A 156 8.37 18.89 -2.11
N GLN A 157 7.57 18.63 -1.06
CA GLN A 157 7.97 17.73 0.02
C GLN A 157 8.23 16.30 -0.47
N ALA A 158 7.39 15.78 -1.37
CA ALA A 158 7.57 14.47 -1.97
C ALA A 158 8.86 14.40 -2.80
N ARG A 159 9.13 15.43 -3.61
CA ARG A 159 10.36 15.58 -4.40
C ARG A 159 11.59 15.55 -3.52
N ASP A 160 11.61 16.33 -2.43
CA ASP A 160 12.77 16.41 -1.54
C ASP A 160 13.07 15.04 -0.92
N LEU A 161 12.05 14.30 -0.51
CA LEU A 161 12.22 12.92 -0.03
C LEU A 161 12.72 11.97 -1.13
N PHE A 162 12.15 12.02 -2.34
CA PHE A 162 12.63 11.17 -3.43
C PHE A 162 14.06 11.51 -3.87
N SER A 163 14.49 12.77 -3.73
CA SER A 163 15.87 13.20 -3.98
C SER A 163 16.84 12.60 -2.97
N ILE A 164 16.41 12.40 -1.72
CA ILE A 164 17.23 11.76 -0.67
C ILE A 164 17.33 10.25 -0.90
N TYR A 165 16.23 9.59 -1.26
CA TYR A 165 16.15 8.12 -1.34
C TYR A 165 16.36 7.53 -2.75
N GLY A 166 16.55 8.37 -3.79
CA GLY A 166 17.00 7.92 -5.11
C GLY A 166 15.93 7.38 -6.07
N ASN A 167 14.67 7.83 -5.99
CA ASN A 167 13.63 7.41 -6.95
C ASN A 167 13.54 8.36 -8.16
N HIS A 168 14.45 8.18 -9.12
CA HIS A 168 14.58 9.07 -10.28
C HIS A 168 13.34 9.15 -11.18
N ILE A 169 12.56 8.08 -11.31
CA ILE A 169 11.33 8.08 -12.14
C ILE A 169 10.27 8.97 -11.50
N MET A 170 10.06 8.87 -10.19
CA MET A 170 9.09 9.70 -9.49
C MET A 170 9.51 11.17 -9.46
N LEU A 171 10.82 11.45 -9.36
CA LEU A 171 11.33 12.82 -9.46
C LEU A 171 10.95 13.47 -10.78
N LEU A 172 11.18 12.80 -11.92
CA LEU A 172 10.82 13.32 -13.24
C LEU A 172 9.33 13.65 -13.35
N LYS A 173 8.45 12.77 -12.86
CA LYS A 173 6.99 13.01 -12.87
C LYS A 173 6.57 14.22 -12.04
N ILE A 174 7.23 14.45 -10.90
CA ILE A 174 6.93 15.59 -10.04
C ILE A 174 7.45 16.88 -10.68
N GLU A 175 8.65 16.84 -11.24
CA GLU A 175 9.26 18.00 -11.91
C GLU A 175 8.44 18.47 -13.12
N ASP A 176 7.94 17.53 -13.93
CA ASP A 176 7.02 17.79 -15.04
C ASP A 176 5.77 18.55 -14.57
N TYR A 177 5.08 18.03 -13.55
CA TYR A 177 3.91 18.70 -12.97
C TYR A 177 4.23 20.10 -12.42
N LEU A 178 5.38 20.27 -11.76
CA LEU A 178 5.79 21.55 -11.18
C LEU A 178 6.18 22.59 -12.24
N GLN A 179 6.52 22.18 -13.46
CA GLN A 179 6.81 23.10 -14.57
C GLN A 179 5.55 23.59 -15.28
N GLU A 180 4.48 22.79 -15.30
CA GLU A 180 3.21 23.10 -15.96
C GLU A 180 2.24 23.93 -15.10
N SER A 181 2.53 24.11 -13.80
CA SER A 181 1.63 24.70 -12.80
C SER A 181 2.09 26.04 -12.25
#